data_AF-A0A6J4Z5U6-F1
#
_entry.id   AF-A0A6J4Z5U6-F1
#
_cell.length_a   1.000
_cell.length_b   1.000
_cell.length_c   1.000
_cell.angle_alpha   90.00
_cell.angle_beta   90.00
_cell.angle_gamma   90.00
#
_symmetry.space_group_name_H-M   'P 1'
#
loop_
_entity.id
_entity.type
_entity.pdbx_description
1 polymer ?
#
loop_
_entity_poly.entity_id
_entity_poly.type
_entity_poly.pdbx_seq_one_letter_code
_entity_poly.pdbx_strand_id
1 'polypeptide(L)'
;MRRLYSLAVIAFNNALEHNYDDARTYNNLGLALARLARYQEALVAFRKGGSEARAHNNLGCIYLEQGKYKKAIDSFTKAIEISPKYYTKASDNLQKARRAYRKSRLAAEDNRTGE
;
A
#
# COMPACT_ATOMS: atom_id res chain seq x y z
N MET A 1 12.07 13.39 6.81
CA MET A 1 11.48 12.17 6.21
C MET A 1 11.44 12.17 4.67
N ARG A 2 10.79 13.13 3.98
CA ARG A 2 10.65 13.13 2.51
C ARG A 2 11.98 13.04 1.72
N ARG A 3 13.03 13.74 2.19
CA ARG A 3 14.37 13.69 1.59
C ARG A 3 14.99 12.28 1.64
N LEU A 4 14.82 11.56 2.77
CA LEU A 4 15.35 10.20 2.94
C LEU A 4 14.69 9.22 1.96
N TYR A 5 13.36 9.29 1.80
CA TYR A 5 12.68 8.44 0.82
C TYR A 5 13.04 8.79 -0.62
N SER A 6 13.35 10.06 -0.91
CA SER A 6 13.81 10.46 -2.24
C SER A 6 15.19 9.87 -2.55
N LEU A 7 16.11 9.90 -1.58
CA LEU A 7 17.42 9.25 -1.71
C LEU A 7 17.29 7.72 -1.82
N ALA A 8 16.36 7.11 -1.07
CA ALA A 8 16.09 5.68 -1.18
C ALA A 8 15.61 5.29 -2.58
N VAL A 9 14.71 6.07 -3.20
CA VAL A 9 14.28 5.83 -4.58
C VAL A 9 15.46 5.88 -5.55
N ILE A 10 16.35 6.88 -5.40
CA ILE A 10 17.56 6.99 -6.24
C ILE A 10 18.46 5.76 -6.05
N ALA A 11 18.73 5.37 -4.81
CA ALA A 11 19.58 4.22 -4.50
C ALA A 11 19.01 2.91 -5.05
N PHE A 12 17.70 2.66 -4.91
CA PHE A 12 17.09 1.45 -5.46
C PHE A 12 17.05 1.46 -6.98
N ASN A 13 16.82 2.61 -7.63
CA ASN A 13 16.91 2.69 -9.09
C ASN A 13 18.33 2.41 -9.59
N ASN A 14 19.35 2.97 -8.93
CA ASN A 14 20.74 2.66 -9.27
C ASN A 14 21.08 1.18 -9.04
N ALA A 15 20.57 0.56 -7.97
CA ALA A 15 20.72 -0.88 -7.77
C ALA A 15 20.08 -1.68 -8.93
N LEU A 16 18.89 -1.28 -9.40
CA LEU A 16 18.25 -1.91 -10.56
C LEU A 16 19.06 -1.74 -11.86
N GLU A 17 19.71 -0.59 -12.06
CA GLU A 17 20.62 -0.35 -13.19
C GLU A 17 21.87 -1.26 -13.15
N HIS A 18 22.28 -1.71 -11.95
CA HIS A 18 23.38 -2.64 -11.75
C HIS A 18 22.94 -4.10 -11.57
N ASN A 19 21.81 -4.48 -12.16
CA ASN A 19 21.26 -5.86 -12.17
C ASN A 19 20.91 -6.44 -10.79
N TYR A 20 20.60 -5.60 -9.80
CA TYR A 20 20.01 -6.05 -8.54
C TYR A 20 18.47 -6.07 -8.63
N ASP A 21 17.92 -6.74 -9.63
CA ASP A 21 16.51 -6.76 -10.00
C ASP A 21 15.65 -7.80 -9.24
N ASP A 22 15.94 -7.99 -7.95
CA ASP A 22 15.22 -8.93 -7.10
C ASP A 22 13.90 -8.36 -6.54
N ALA A 23 13.04 -9.26 -6.06
CA ALA A 23 11.75 -8.92 -5.46
C ALA A 23 11.85 -7.94 -4.28
N ARG A 24 12.95 -7.97 -3.51
CA ARG A 24 13.16 -7.09 -2.36
C ARG A 24 13.51 -5.68 -2.80
N THR A 25 14.37 -5.51 -3.81
CA THR A 25 14.71 -4.21 -4.38
C THR A 25 13.45 -3.50 -4.88
N TYR A 26 12.62 -4.21 -5.65
CA TYR A 26 11.36 -3.67 -6.14
C TYR A 26 10.34 -3.35 -5.03
N ASN A 27 10.23 -4.19 -4.01
CA ASN A 27 9.37 -3.90 -2.86
C ASN A 27 9.83 -2.67 -2.07
N ASN A 28 11.14 -2.52 -1.85
CA ASN A 28 11.67 -1.38 -1.12
C ASN A 28 11.54 -0.08 -1.93
N LEU A 29 11.73 -0.14 -3.25
CA LEU A 29 11.43 0.96 -4.16
C LEU A 29 9.96 1.36 -4.08
N GLY A 30 9.04 0.39 -4.15
CA GLY A 30 7.60 0.63 -4.03
C GLY A 30 7.22 1.29 -2.70
N LEU A 31 7.80 0.83 -1.59
CA LEU A 31 7.57 1.42 -0.27
C LEU A 31 8.07 2.86 -0.21
N ALA A 32 9.26 3.15 -0.72
CA ALA A 32 9.83 4.50 -0.75
C ALA A 32 8.97 5.44 -1.60
N LEU A 33 8.53 5.00 -2.78
CA LEU A 33 7.63 5.76 -3.67
C LEU A 33 6.28 6.05 -2.98
N ALA A 34 5.69 5.06 -2.30
CA ALA A 34 4.42 5.23 -1.62
C ALA A 34 4.51 6.19 -0.41
N ARG A 35 5.65 6.20 0.31
CA ARG A 35 5.94 7.18 1.37
C ARG A 35 6.12 8.60 0.83
N LEU A 36 6.45 8.74 -0.45
CA LEU A 36 6.44 10.01 -1.20
C LEU A 36 5.07 10.35 -1.82
N ALA A 37 4.03 9.54 -1.55
CA ALA A 37 2.72 9.62 -2.18
C ALA A 37 2.71 9.39 -3.71
N ARG A 38 3.79 8.83 -4.27
CA ARG A 38 3.91 8.42 -5.68
C ARG A 38 3.30 7.03 -5.88
N TYR A 39 1.99 6.92 -5.66
CA TYR A 39 1.31 5.63 -5.54
C TYR A 39 1.27 4.81 -6.84
N GLN A 40 1.13 5.46 -8.00
CA GLN A 40 1.12 4.75 -9.29
C GLN A 40 2.46 4.11 -9.58
N GLU A 41 3.55 4.84 -9.33
CA GLU A 41 4.91 4.32 -9.49
C GLU A 41 5.21 3.23 -8.45
N ALA A 42 4.72 3.40 -7.22
CA ALA A 42 4.82 2.37 -6.20
C ALA A 42 4.13 1.06 -6.63
N LEU A 43 2.94 1.14 -7.22
CA LEU A 43 2.21 -0.01 -7.73
C LEU A 43 3.00 -0.72 -8.83
N VAL A 44 3.57 0.03 -9.77
CA VAL A 44 4.45 -0.53 -10.83
C VAL A 44 5.66 -1.23 -10.23
N ALA A 45 6.33 -0.62 -9.25
CA ALA A 45 7.48 -1.22 -8.59
C ALA A 45 7.09 -2.51 -7.84
N PHE A 46 6.03 -2.48 -7.02
CA PHE A 46 5.57 -3.68 -6.32
C PHE A 46 5.17 -4.81 -7.26
N ARG A 47 4.58 -4.48 -8.41
CA ARG A 47 4.23 -5.46 -9.43
C ARG A 47 5.46 -6.13 -10.02
N LYS A 48 6.51 -5.37 -10.33
CA LYS A 48 7.79 -5.93 -10.81
C LYS A 48 8.42 -6.87 -9.79
N GLY A 49 8.28 -6.58 -8.49
CA GLY A 49 8.79 -7.44 -7.41
C GLY A 49 7.88 -8.61 -7.00
N GLY A 50 6.78 -8.87 -7.73
CA GLY A 50 5.83 -9.90 -7.34
C GLY A 50 4.71 -10.09 -8.36
N SER A 51 3.47 -9.89 -7.93
CA SER A 51 2.28 -10.03 -8.76
C SER A 51 1.38 -8.82 -8.60
N GLU A 52 0.46 -8.61 -9.55
CA GLU A 52 -0.53 -7.54 -9.49
C GLU A 52 -1.36 -7.61 -8.20
N ALA A 53 -1.79 -8.81 -7.78
CA ALA A 53 -2.52 -9.00 -6.52
C ALA A 53 -1.67 -8.61 -5.29
N ARG A 54 -0.39 -8.99 -5.25
CA ARG A 54 0.51 -8.62 -4.15
C ARG A 54 0.76 -7.11 -4.13
N ALA A 55 0.88 -6.48 -5.29
CA ALA A 55 1.08 -5.05 -5.42
C ALA A 55 -0.09 -4.25 -4.84
N HIS A 56 -1.32 -4.63 -5.19
CA HIS A 56 -2.53 -4.05 -4.60
C HIS A 56 -2.63 -4.28 -3.09
N ASN A 57 -2.27 -5.47 -2.58
CA ASN A 57 -2.22 -5.70 -1.14
C ASN A 57 -1.20 -4.79 -0.44
N ASN A 58 0.01 -4.65 -0.98
CA ASN A 58 1.04 -3.79 -0.38
C ASN A 58 0.61 -2.33 -0.34
N LEU A 59 0.00 -1.83 -1.43
CA LEU A 59 -0.53 -0.48 -1.48
C LEU A 59 -1.68 -0.27 -0.49
N GLY A 60 -2.55 -1.29 -0.33
CA GLY A 60 -3.61 -1.29 0.66
C GLY A 60 -3.10 -1.16 2.09
N CYS A 61 -2.03 -1.89 2.46
CA CYS A 61 -1.40 -1.77 3.77
C CYS A 61 -0.90 -0.36 4.03
N ILE A 62 -0.28 0.27 3.03
CA ILE A 62 0.25 1.63 3.15
C ILE A 62 -0.88 2.65 3.32
N TYR A 63 -2.00 2.49 2.60
CA TYR A 63 -3.17 3.33 2.81
C TYR A 63 -3.80 3.12 4.19
N LEU A 64 -3.82 1.89 4.69
CA LEU A 64 -4.33 1.57 6.03
C LEU A 64 -3.51 2.28 7.11
N GLU A 65 -2.18 2.20 7.03
CA GLU A 65 -1.26 2.92 7.93
C GLU A 65 -1.43 4.44 7.88
N GLN A 66 -1.77 4.99 6.72
CA GLN A 66 -2.00 6.42 6.53
C GLN A 66 -3.41 6.88 6.92
N GLY A 67 -4.25 6.00 7.47
CA GLY A 67 -5.64 6.32 7.81
C GLY A 67 -6.56 6.50 6.60
N LYS A 68 -6.09 6.20 5.38
CA LYS A 68 -6.85 6.32 4.12
C LYS A 68 -7.71 5.08 3.90
N TYR A 69 -8.60 4.80 4.84
CA TYR A 69 -9.27 3.50 4.95
C TYR A 69 -10.08 3.11 3.70
N LYS A 70 -10.75 4.06 3.04
CA LYS A 70 -11.48 3.78 1.78
C LYS A 70 -10.55 3.27 0.68
N LYS A 71 -9.41 3.94 0.46
CA LYS A 71 -8.40 3.52 -0.53
C LYS A 71 -7.77 2.17 -0.18
N ALA A 72 -7.59 1.90 1.12
CA ALA A 72 -7.10 0.61 1.60
C ALA A 72 -8.08 -0.51 1.26
N ILE A 73 -9.38 -0.30 1.53
CA ILE A 73 -10.46 -1.23 1.17
C ILE A 73 -10.45 -1.50 -0.34
N ASP A 74 -10.43 -0.45 -1.17
CA ASP A 74 -10.44 -0.60 -2.63
C ASP A 74 -9.23 -1.43 -3.12
N SER A 75 -8.06 -1.18 -2.55
CA SER A 75 -6.83 -1.89 -2.88
C SER A 75 -6.88 -3.37 -2.46
N PHE A 76 -7.36 -3.68 -1.26
CA PHE A 76 -7.51 -5.07 -0.83
C PHE A 76 -8.57 -5.83 -1.61
N THR A 77 -9.70 -5.20 -1.92
CA THR A 77 -10.74 -5.77 -2.80
C THR A 77 -10.13 -6.11 -4.15
N LYS A 78 -9.35 -5.19 -4.75
CA LYS A 78 -8.73 -5.44 -6.05
C LYS A 78 -7.76 -6.61 -6.03
N ALA A 79 -6.96 -6.73 -4.96
CA ALA A 79 -6.07 -7.87 -4.77
C ALA A 79 -6.83 -9.22 -4.76
N ILE A 80 -7.98 -9.27 -4.09
CA ILE A 80 -8.85 -10.45 -4.00
C ILE A 80 -9.49 -10.77 -5.36
N GLU A 81 -9.96 -9.76 -6.10
CA GLU A 81 -10.53 -9.93 -7.45
C GLU A 81 -9.51 -10.52 -8.43
N ILE A 82 -8.28 -10.00 -8.43
CA ILE A 82 -7.23 -10.42 -9.37
C ILE A 82 -6.82 -11.86 -9.13
N SER A 83 -6.73 -12.28 -7.87
CA SER A 83 -6.36 -13.64 -7.55
C SER A 83 -7.22 -14.18 -6.41
N PRO A 84 -8.37 -14.77 -6.73
CA PRO A 84 -9.27 -15.35 -5.73
C PRO A 84 -8.62 -16.47 -4.91
N LYS A 85 -7.63 -17.16 -5.48
CA LYS A 85 -6.80 -18.18 -4.79
C LYS A 85 -5.66 -17.57 -3.96
N TYR A 86 -5.31 -16.30 -4.14
CA TYR A 86 -4.22 -15.64 -3.40
C TYR A 86 -4.75 -14.89 -2.17
N TYR A 87 -4.89 -15.68 -1.10
CA TYR A 87 -4.67 -15.38 0.31
C TYR A 87 -5.70 -14.60 1.14
N THR A 88 -6.22 -15.34 2.13
CA THR A 88 -6.60 -14.95 3.50
C THR A 88 -6.00 -13.64 4.00
N LYS A 89 -4.71 -13.36 3.76
CA LYS A 89 -4.05 -12.10 4.16
C LYS A 89 -4.75 -10.85 3.64
N ALA A 90 -5.13 -10.82 2.35
CA ALA A 90 -5.83 -9.66 1.78
C ALA A 90 -7.24 -9.53 2.37
N SER A 91 -7.90 -10.66 2.66
CA SER A 91 -9.21 -10.68 3.33
C SER A 91 -9.11 -10.22 4.78
N ASP A 92 -8.08 -10.62 5.53
CA ASP A 92 -7.82 -10.17 6.89
C ASP A 92 -7.53 -8.67 6.93
N ASN A 93 -6.71 -8.19 5.99
CA ASN A 93 -6.40 -6.78 5.84
C ASN A 93 -7.63 -5.95 5.43
N LEU A 94 -8.48 -6.49 4.55
CA LEU A 94 -9.77 -5.89 4.21
C LEU A 94 -10.69 -5.79 5.44
N GLN A 95 -10.77 -6.84 6.25
CA GLN A 95 -11.54 -6.80 7.50
C GLN A 95 -11.00 -5.74 8.47
N LYS A 96 -9.68 -5.66 8.65
CA LYS A 96 -9.03 -4.62 9.46
C LYS A 96 -9.36 -3.22 8.93
N ALA A 97 -9.26 -3.01 7.62
CA ALA A 97 -9.55 -1.73 6.99
C ALA A 97 -11.02 -1.32 7.15
N ARG A 98 -11.97 -2.26 6.98
CA ARG A 98 -13.41 -2.01 7.22
C ARG A 98 -13.71 -1.65 8.67
N ARG A 99 -13.12 -2.35 9.63
CA ARG A 99 -13.26 -2.03 11.06
C ARG A 99 -12.71 -0.64 11.38
N ALA A 100 -11.52 -0.32 10.88
CA ALA A 100 -10.91 0.99 11.06
C ALA A 100 -11.76 2.11 10.42
N TYR A 101 -12.28 1.88 9.21
CA TYR A 101 -13.17 2.83 8.54
C TYR A 101 -14.44 3.10 9.36
N ARG A 102 -15.12 2.04 9.84
CA ARG A 102 -16.31 2.18 10.69
C ARG A 102 -16.01 2.96 11.97
N LYS A 103 -14.92 2.63 12.66
CA LYS A 103 -14.51 3.35 13.87
C LYS A 103 -14.25 4.84 13.59
N SER A 104 -13.57 5.15 12.49
CA SER A 104 -13.28 6.55 12.11
C SER A 104 -14.53 7.36 11.79
N ARG A 105 -15.58 6.71 11.25
CA ARG A 105 -16.86 7.35 10.98
C ARG A 105 -17.65 7.65 12.25
N LEU A 106 -17.74 6.67 13.15
CA LEU A 106 -18.42 6.85 14.44
C LEU A 106 -17.77 7.99 15.24
N ALA A 107 -16.44 8.01 15.33
CA ALA A 107 -15.73 9.10 16.01
C ALA A 107 -15.95 10.47 15.37
N ALA A 108 -16.13 10.53 14.04
CA ALA A 108 -16.43 11.78 13.33
C ALA A 108 -17.89 12.23 13.51
N GLU A 109 -18.80 11.30 13.80
CA GLU A 109 -20.22 11.56 14.07
C GLU A 109 -20.40 12.05 15.53
N ASP A 110 -19.75 11.39 16.50
CA ASP A 110 -19.77 11.80 17.93
C ASP A 110 -19.23 13.23 18.13
N ASN A 111 -18.17 13.60 17.40
CA ASN A 111 -17.60 14.96 17.44
C ASN A 111 -18.52 16.03 16.85
N ARG A 112 -19.54 15.68 16.04
CA ARG A 112 -20.48 16.65 15.43
C ARG A 112 -21.72 16.90 16.27
N THR A 113 -22.02 16.01 17.22
CA THR A 113 -23.21 16.09 18.07
C THR A 113 -22.94 16.68 19.45
N GLY A 114 -21.66 16.98 19.75
CA GLY A 114 -21.22 17.50 21.06
C GLY A 114 -20.90 19.00 21.10
N GLU A 115 -21.10 19.74 20.00
CA GLU A 115 -21.02 21.21 19.90
C GLU A 115 -22.43 21.80 19.81
#